data_AF-A0AAD5REY6-F1
#
_entry.id   AF-A0AAD5REY6-F1
#
_cell.length_a   1.000
_cell.length_b   1.000
_cell.length_c   1.000
_cell.angle_alpha   90.00
_cell.angle_beta   90.00
_cell.angle_gamma   90.00
#
_symmetry.space_group_name_H-M   'P 1'
#
loop_
_entity.id
_entity.type
_entity.pdbx_description
1 polymer ?
#
loop_
_entity_poly.entity_id
_entity_poly.type
_entity_poly.pdbx_seq_one_letter_code
_entity_poly.pdbx_strand_id
1 'polypeptide(L)'
;MDMCLLVAKGITDFPSSAFKLTGFIDVYWIVQDGGLCLLMAYLLKQHKVWRGCKLRIIAIAQESDNNLKMQSELQKYVYQLRIDAKILIVELADPEISKNAFERTLLMEERTMYLKQMQESRRENNPLSFSRGISVSLVIAENQEKSENNDDEPPERKTTLGKGSKGSRESLEEESGSDETKKKESMKARLLALDRTKVHKMHTAVRLNEIIIEHSVNSQLVLLNLPKPPRGKDGLDDYIHYLEVLSDKINRVIFVRGTGNEVITTDS
;
A
#
# COMPACT_ATOMS: atom_id res chain seq x y z
N MET A 1 20.91 -8.38 12.49
CA MET A 1 20.02 -8.91 13.52
C MET A 1 19.02 -9.79 12.78
N ASP A 2 19.07 -11.08 13.01
CA ASP A 2 18.20 -12.05 12.33
C ASP A 2 16.99 -12.29 13.23
N MET A 3 16.00 -11.41 13.13
CA MET A 3 14.78 -11.46 13.93
C MET A 3 13.55 -11.34 13.05
N CYS A 4 12.53 -12.13 13.39
CA CYS A 4 11.18 -11.96 12.84
C CYS A 4 10.53 -10.68 13.42
N LEU A 5 9.79 -9.97 12.58
CA LEU A 5 9.03 -8.79 12.97
C LEU A 5 7.53 -9.08 12.91
N LEU A 6 6.84 -8.79 14.01
CA LEU A 6 5.39 -8.86 14.13
C LEU A 6 4.85 -7.48 14.47
N VAL A 7 3.94 -6.97 13.66
CA VAL A 7 3.30 -5.67 13.87
C VAL A 7 1.80 -5.87 13.99
N ALA A 8 1.25 -5.65 15.18
CA ALA A 8 -0.17 -5.74 15.43
C ALA A 8 -0.84 -4.37 15.24
N LYS A 9 -1.86 -4.31 14.38
CA LYS A 9 -2.75 -3.16 14.19
C LYS A 9 -4.12 -3.46 14.82
N GLY A 10 -4.72 -2.46 15.44
CA GLY A 10 -5.98 -2.62 16.17
C GLY A 10 -5.79 -3.31 17.53
N ILE A 11 -4.68 -3.03 18.22
CA ILE A 11 -4.32 -3.67 19.50
C ILE A 11 -5.39 -3.51 20.59
N THR A 12 -6.18 -2.45 20.54
CA THR A 12 -7.28 -2.18 21.47
C THR A 12 -8.39 -3.21 21.38
N ASP A 13 -8.58 -3.80 20.20
CA ASP A 13 -9.67 -4.73 19.91
C ASP A 13 -9.26 -6.19 20.17
N PHE A 14 -8.00 -6.45 20.54
CA PHE A 14 -7.52 -7.80 20.82
C PHE A 14 -8.18 -8.36 22.10
N PRO A 15 -8.60 -9.64 22.07
CA PRO A 15 -9.29 -10.26 23.19
C PRO A 15 -8.36 -10.45 24.40
N SER A 16 -8.91 -10.25 25.60
CA SER A 16 -8.25 -10.73 26.81
C SER A 16 -8.32 -12.26 26.90
N SER A 17 -7.47 -12.86 27.75
CA SER A 17 -7.44 -14.31 27.95
C SER A 17 -8.70 -14.90 28.58
N ALA A 18 -9.66 -14.07 29.00
CA ALA A 18 -10.95 -14.50 29.55
C ALA A 18 -11.96 -14.87 28.45
N PHE A 19 -11.83 -14.31 27.25
CA PHE A 19 -12.77 -14.51 26.16
C PHE A 19 -12.43 -15.72 25.31
N LYS A 20 -13.45 -16.31 24.68
CA LYS A 20 -13.30 -17.33 23.64
C LYS A 20 -13.90 -16.79 22.35
N LEU A 21 -13.08 -16.69 21.32
CA LEU A 21 -13.52 -16.23 20.01
C LEU A 21 -13.97 -17.41 19.16
N THR A 22 -15.01 -17.16 18.36
CA THR A 22 -15.52 -18.06 17.33
C THR A 22 -15.65 -17.26 16.04
N GLY A 23 -15.22 -17.83 14.93
CA GLY A 23 -15.21 -17.13 13.64
C GLY A 23 -14.04 -17.61 12.78
N PHE A 24 -13.54 -16.73 11.92
CA PHE A 24 -12.45 -17.05 11.00
C PHE A 24 -11.17 -16.32 11.37
N ILE A 25 -10.04 -17.03 11.22
CA ILE A 25 -8.71 -16.44 11.13
C ILE A 25 -8.28 -16.61 9.68
N ASP A 26 -8.08 -15.50 9.01
CA ASP A 26 -7.73 -15.49 7.59
C ASP A 26 -6.26 -15.19 7.41
N VAL A 27 -5.59 -16.06 6.67
CA VAL A 27 -4.19 -15.94 6.30
C VAL A 27 -4.13 -15.61 4.83
N TYR A 28 -3.67 -14.41 4.51
CA TYR A 28 -3.45 -14.03 3.12
C TYR A 28 -2.07 -14.49 2.67
N TRP A 29 -2.06 -15.44 1.74
CA TRP A 29 -0.84 -15.87 1.09
C TRP A 29 -0.64 -15.06 -0.18
N ILE A 30 0.09 -13.94 -0.02
CA ILE A 30 0.47 -13.04 -1.12
C ILE A 30 1.92 -13.29 -1.55
N VAL A 31 2.78 -13.56 -0.57
CA VAL A 31 4.22 -13.77 -0.79
C VAL A 31 4.64 -15.09 -0.13
N GLN A 32 5.65 -15.73 -0.70
CA GLN A 32 6.22 -16.97 -0.18
C GLN A 32 7.12 -16.68 1.04
N ASP A 33 6.50 -16.60 2.22
CA ASP A 33 7.17 -16.25 3.49
C ASP A 33 7.64 -17.49 4.28
N GLY A 34 8.01 -18.56 3.58
CA GLY A 34 8.47 -19.81 4.20
C GLY A 34 7.45 -20.52 5.10
N GLY A 35 6.18 -20.12 5.05
CA GLY A 35 5.09 -20.65 5.88
C GLY A 35 4.92 -19.97 7.24
N LEU A 36 5.67 -18.89 7.53
CA LEU A 36 5.65 -18.23 8.83
C LEU A 36 4.27 -17.71 9.26
N CYS A 37 3.51 -17.11 8.33
CA CYS A 37 2.12 -16.69 8.58
C CYS A 37 1.21 -17.87 8.93
N LEU A 38 1.40 -19.00 8.26
CA LEU A 38 0.62 -20.21 8.51
C LEU A 38 0.95 -20.82 9.88
N LEU A 39 2.24 -20.81 10.25
CA LEU A 39 2.68 -21.20 11.58
C LEU A 39 2.08 -20.31 12.67
N MET A 40 2.06 -18.99 12.45
CA MET A 40 1.45 -18.05 13.40
C MET A 40 -0.03 -18.35 13.60
N ALA A 41 -0.78 -18.57 12.52
CA ALA A 41 -2.20 -18.94 12.60
C ALA A 41 -2.42 -20.28 13.33
N TYR A 42 -1.56 -21.26 13.07
CA TYR A 42 -1.60 -22.56 13.73
C TYR A 42 -1.34 -22.46 15.23
N LEU A 43 -0.30 -21.72 15.64
CA LEU A 43 0.05 -21.52 17.05
C LEU A 43 -1.05 -20.76 17.79
N LEU A 44 -1.65 -19.74 17.16
CA LEU A 44 -2.77 -19.01 17.75
C LEU A 44 -3.94 -19.96 18.08
N LYS A 45 -4.28 -20.88 17.17
CA LYS A 45 -5.36 -21.87 17.40
C LYS A 45 -5.10 -22.84 18.56
N GLN A 46 -3.85 -23.03 19.00
CA GLN A 46 -3.58 -23.87 20.17
C GLN A 46 -4.09 -23.22 21.47
N HIS A 47 -4.15 -21.88 21.50
CA HIS A 47 -4.58 -21.11 22.65
C HIS A 47 -6.10 -21.14 22.84
N LYS A 48 -6.55 -21.20 24.11
CA LYS A 48 -7.97 -21.30 24.49
C LYS A 48 -8.89 -20.22 23.91
N VAL A 49 -8.34 -19.03 23.63
CA VAL A 49 -9.09 -17.90 23.05
C VAL A 49 -9.44 -18.16 21.59
N TRP A 50 -8.51 -18.71 20.81
CA TRP A 50 -8.65 -18.83 19.35
C TRP A 50 -8.93 -20.26 18.89
N ARG A 51 -8.92 -21.25 19.79
CA ARG A 51 -9.19 -22.66 19.49
C ARG A 51 -10.54 -22.89 18.79
N GLY A 52 -11.54 -22.03 19.07
CA GLY A 52 -12.86 -22.08 18.42
C GLY A 52 -12.92 -21.48 17.02
N CYS A 53 -11.83 -20.85 16.54
CA CYS A 53 -11.78 -20.23 15.22
C CYS A 53 -11.41 -21.24 14.12
N LYS A 54 -12.01 -21.07 12.95
CA LYS A 54 -11.70 -21.81 11.72
C LYS A 54 -10.60 -21.06 10.96
N LEU A 55 -9.63 -21.78 10.39
CA LEU A 55 -8.61 -21.16 9.54
C LEU A 55 -9.12 -21.09 8.10
N ARG A 56 -8.86 -19.97 7.44
CA ARG A 56 -8.95 -19.88 5.98
C ARG A 56 -7.64 -19.35 5.43
N ILE A 57 -7.16 -19.96 4.37
CA ILE A 57 -5.99 -19.51 3.62
C ILE A 57 -6.53 -18.93 2.32
N ILE A 58 -6.29 -17.64 2.13
CA ILE A 58 -6.74 -16.89 0.96
C ILE A 58 -5.49 -16.60 0.14
N ALA A 59 -5.32 -17.32 -0.96
CA ALA A 59 -4.21 -17.13 -1.88
C ALA A 59 -4.62 -16.15 -2.98
N ILE A 60 -3.74 -15.20 -3.25
CA ILE A 60 -3.96 -14.19 -4.30
C ILE A 60 -3.22 -14.65 -5.55
N ALA A 61 -3.96 -14.92 -6.62
CA ALA A 61 -3.42 -15.32 -7.92
C ALA A 61 -3.37 -14.13 -8.88
N GLN A 62 -2.35 -14.08 -9.72
CA GLN A 62 -2.28 -13.14 -10.84
C GLN A 62 -2.96 -13.74 -12.08
N GLU A 63 -3.30 -12.91 -13.08
CA GLU A 63 -3.97 -13.35 -14.32
C GLU A 63 -3.17 -14.42 -15.10
N SER A 64 -1.85 -14.43 -14.95
CA SER A 64 -0.97 -15.43 -15.57
C SER A 64 -0.89 -16.75 -14.81
N ASP A 65 -1.42 -16.82 -13.59
CA ASP A 65 -1.26 -17.97 -12.71
C ASP A 65 -2.30 -19.06 -13.00
N ASN A 66 -1.90 -20.32 -12.76
CA ASN A 66 -2.82 -21.44 -12.82
C ASN A 66 -3.46 -21.67 -11.45
N ASN A 67 -4.68 -21.18 -11.29
CA ASN A 67 -5.46 -21.28 -10.05
C ASN A 67 -5.64 -22.74 -9.59
N LEU A 68 -5.90 -23.69 -10.50
CA LEU A 68 -6.09 -25.10 -10.14
C LEU A 68 -4.81 -25.75 -9.60
N LYS A 69 -3.67 -25.42 -10.20
CA LYS A 69 -2.37 -25.90 -9.74
C LYS A 69 -2.03 -25.32 -8.37
N MET A 70 -2.20 -24.01 -8.21
CA MET A 70 -1.98 -23.32 -6.93
C MET A 70 -2.84 -23.94 -5.83
N GLN A 71 -4.13 -24.19 -6.10
CA GLN A 71 -5.05 -24.80 -5.14
C GLN A 71 -4.56 -26.18 -4.69
N SER A 72 -4.15 -27.00 -5.65
CA SER A 72 -3.70 -28.38 -5.40
C SER A 72 -2.40 -28.40 -4.58
N GLU A 73 -1.44 -27.51 -4.89
CA GLU A 73 -0.19 -27.39 -4.16
C GLU A 73 -0.42 -26.91 -2.72
N LEU A 74 -1.25 -25.88 -2.54
CA LEU A 74 -1.66 -25.38 -1.24
C LEU A 74 -2.34 -26.47 -0.39
N GLN A 75 -3.25 -27.22 -1.01
CA GLN A 75 -3.98 -28.28 -0.32
C GLN A 75 -3.05 -29.41 0.14
N LYS A 76 -2.09 -29.79 -0.72
CA LYS A 76 -1.05 -30.76 -0.36
C LYS A 76 -0.16 -30.25 0.77
N TYR A 77 0.26 -28.99 0.72
CA TYR A 77 1.11 -28.38 1.75
C TYR A 77 0.43 -28.33 3.12
N VAL A 78 -0.82 -27.88 3.16
CA VAL A 78 -1.63 -27.80 4.38
C VAL A 78 -1.91 -29.19 4.96
N TYR A 79 -2.16 -30.18 4.09
CA TYR A 79 -2.34 -31.58 4.49
C TYR A 79 -1.07 -32.16 5.12
N GLN A 80 0.11 -31.91 4.54
CA GLN A 80 1.40 -32.35 5.09
C GLN A 80 1.66 -31.74 6.47
N LEU A 81 1.27 -30.48 6.67
CA LEU A 81 1.37 -29.78 7.96
C LEU A 81 0.31 -30.20 8.98
N ARG A 82 -0.66 -31.06 8.61
CA ARG A 82 -1.81 -31.45 9.43
C ARG A 82 -2.61 -30.26 9.95
N ILE A 83 -2.69 -29.19 9.15
CA ILE A 83 -3.45 -27.99 9.49
C ILE A 83 -4.84 -28.11 8.86
N ASP A 84 -5.89 -28.00 9.69
CA ASP A 84 -7.26 -27.91 9.18
C ASP A 84 -7.60 -26.46 8.82
N ALA A 85 -7.53 -26.16 7.52
CA ALA A 85 -7.81 -24.84 6.95
C ALA A 85 -8.58 -24.96 5.62
N LYS A 86 -9.54 -24.06 5.41
CA LYS A 86 -10.22 -23.91 4.12
C LYS A 86 -9.35 -23.08 3.17
N ILE A 87 -9.15 -23.53 1.94
CA ILE A 87 -8.38 -22.79 0.93
C ILE A 87 -9.35 -22.06 0.00
N LEU A 88 -9.06 -20.78 -0.26
CA LEU A 88 -9.75 -19.93 -1.23
C LEU A 88 -8.69 -19.30 -2.14
N ILE A 89 -8.93 -19.32 -3.44
CA ILE A 89 -8.11 -18.59 -4.42
C ILE A 89 -8.91 -17.41 -4.92
N VAL A 90 -8.29 -16.25 -4.88
CA VAL A 90 -8.86 -15.00 -5.36
C VAL A 90 -7.93 -14.40 -6.39
N GLU A 91 -8.48 -14.05 -7.53
CA GLU A 91 -7.71 -13.44 -8.60
C GLU A 91 -7.56 -11.94 -8.36
N LEU A 92 -6.31 -11.47 -8.36
CA LEU A 92 -5.97 -10.05 -8.42
C LEU A 92 -6.04 -9.63 -9.89
N ALA A 93 -7.27 -9.51 -10.40
CA ALA A 93 -7.48 -8.79 -11.64
C ALA A 93 -7.09 -7.33 -11.38
N ASP A 94 -6.06 -6.87 -12.09
CA ASP A 94 -5.78 -5.45 -12.26
C ASP A 94 -6.62 -5.05 -13.47
N PRO A 95 -7.82 -4.45 -13.30
CA PRO A 95 -8.45 -3.79 -14.44
C PRO A 95 -7.44 -2.72 -14.87
N GLU A 96 -6.73 -2.97 -15.98
CA GLU A 96 -5.71 -2.12 -16.62
C GLU A 96 -5.81 -0.73 -16.04
N ILE A 97 -4.89 -0.33 -15.13
CA ILE A 97 -4.98 0.91 -14.32
C ILE A 97 -5.89 1.90 -15.03
N SER A 98 -7.19 1.83 -14.70
CA SER A 98 -8.14 2.60 -15.50
C SER A 98 -7.67 4.04 -15.32
N LYS A 99 -7.71 4.85 -16.38
CA LYS A 99 -7.38 6.27 -16.26
C LYS A 99 -8.04 6.89 -15.01
N ASN A 100 -9.24 6.40 -14.67
CA ASN A 100 -10.01 6.71 -13.46
C ASN A 100 -9.40 6.24 -12.13
N ALA A 101 -8.74 5.09 -12.07
CA ALA A 101 -8.11 4.57 -10.85
C ALA A 101 -6.74 5.24 -10.59
N PHE A 102 -6.00 5.56 -11.66
CA PHE A 102 -4.86 6.46 -11.60
C PHE A 102 -5.28 7.86 -11.13
N GLU A 103 -6.35 8.42 -11.72
CA GLU A 103 -6.92 9.71 -11.33
C GLU A 103 -7.40 9.71 -9.87
N ARG A 104 -8.10 8.66 -9.40
CA ARG A 104 -8.51 8.54 -7.99
C ARG A 104 -7.32 8.50 -7.04
N THR A 105 -6.27 7.76 -7.39
CA THR A 105 -5.05 7.66 -6.58
C THR A 105 -4.32 9.00 -6.56
N LEU A 106 -4.20 9.66 -7.71
CA LEU A 106 -3.60 10.99 -7.85
C LEU A 106 -4.38 12.04 -7.04
N LEU A 107 -5.71 12.02 -7.12
CA LEU A 107 -6.57 12.91 -6.33
C LEU A 107 -6.46 12.66 -4.82
N MET A 108 -6.30 11.39 -4.40
CA MET A 108 -6.04 11.06 -2.99
C MET A 108 -4.67 11.56 -2.52
N GLU A 109 -3.63 11.43 -3.36
CA GLU A 109 -2.29 11.96 -3.07
C GLU A 109 -2.28 13.49 -3.04
N GLU A 110 -2.91 14.17 -4.01
CA GLU A 110 -3.08 15.63 -4.02
C GLU A 110 -3.83 16.11 -2.78
N ARG A 111 -4.94 15.44 -2.41
CA ARG A 111 -5.70 15.74 -1.20
C ARG A 111 -4.85 15.59 0.06
N THR A 112 -4.00 14.56 0.11
CA THR A 112 -3.10 14.31 1.24
C THR A 112 -1.98 15.35 1.32
N MET A 113 -1.40 15.74 0.17
CA MET A 113 -0.40 16.81 0.10
C MET A 113 -0.98 18.16 0.54
N TYR A 114 -2.18 18.51 0.07
CA TYR A 114 -2.85 19.77 0.45
C TYR A 114 -3.16 19.81 1.95
N LEU A 115 -3.57 18.68 2.53
CA LEU A 115 -3.79 18.54 3.97
C LEU A 115 -2.48 18.68 4.77
N LYS A 116 -1.39 18.06 4.33
CA LYS A 116 -0.06 18.22 4.95
C LYS A 116 0.38 19.68 4.90
N GLN A 117 0.25 20.35 3.75
CA GLN A 117 0.61 21.77 3.60
C GLN A 117 -0.24 22.69 4.47
N MET A 118 -1.53 22.39 4.64
CA MET A 118 -2.42 23.13 5.54
C MET A 118 -2.06 22.92 7.02
N GLN A 119 -1.67 21.70 7.40
CA GLN A 119 -1.19 21.39 8.74
C GLN A 119 0.15 22.08 9.03
N GLU A 120 1.07 22.12 8.07
CA GLU A 120 2.36 22.81 8.17
C GLU A 120 2.16 24.33 8.25
N SER A 121 1.31 24.92 7.39
CA SER A 121 0.93 26.35 7.46
C SER A 121 0.26 26.71 8.79
N ARG A 122 -0.53 25.80 9.39
CA ARG A 122 -1.09 25.99 10.75
C ARG A 122 -0.02 25.91 11.83
N ARG A 123 0.99 25.06 11.64
CA ARG A 123 2.10 24.85 12.56
C ARG A 123 3.04 26.06 12.59
N GLU A 124 3.23 26.72 11.45
CA GLU A 124 3.98 27.98 11.34
C GLU A 124 3.23 29.17 11.95
N ASN A 125 1.90 29.20 11.83
CA ASN A 125 1.08 30.31 12.35
C ASN A 125 0.69 30.20 13.83
N ASN A 126 0.89 29.05 14.50
CA ASN A 126 0.60 28.93 15.93
C ASN A 126 1.47 27.86 16.64
N PRO A 127 2.68 28.20 17.12
CA PRO A 127 3.60 27.24 17.73
C PRO A 127 3.20 26.76 19.15
N LEU A 128 2.02 27.13 19.66
CA LEU A 128 1.64 26.99 21.08
C LEU A 128 0.35 26.20 21.35
N SER A 129 -0.04 25.24 20.50
CA SER A 129 -1.14 24.31 20.82
C SER A 129 -0.70 22.85 20.85
N PHE A 130 0.23 22.52 21.76
CA PHE A 130 0.40 21.14 22.19
C PHE A 130 -0.52 20.82 23.37
N SER A 131 -1.74 20.37 23.08
CA SER A 131 -2.45 19.47 23.99
C SER A 131 -3.60 18.75 23.29
N ARG A 132 -3.58 17.42 23.44
CA ARG A 132 -4.63 16.42 23.15
C ARG A 132 -4.82 15.99 21.69
N GLY A 133 -4.21 14.83 21.41
CA GLY A 133 -4.96 13.65 20.98
C GLY A 133 -5.42 13.64 19.52
N ILE A 134 -4.65 12.94 18.68
CA ILE A 134 -5.06 12.59 17.32
C ILE A 134 -6.29 11.67 17.42
N SER A 135 -7.46 12.28 17.27
CA SER A 135 -8.69 11.62 16.85
C SER A 135 -9.03 12.25 15.50
N VAL A 136 -8.60 11.62 14.40
CA VAL A 136 -9.11 12.01 13.08
C VAL A 136 -10.40 11.22 12.88
N SER A 137 -11.50 11.78 13.38
CA SER A 137 -12.84 11.32 13.03
C SER A 137 -13.08 11.58 11.55
N LEU A 138 -12.95 10.51 10.77
CA LEU A 138 -13.36 10.41 9.39
C LEU A 138 -14.89 10.56 9.32
N VAL A 139 -15.38 11.76 9.06
CA VAL A 139 -16.79 11.98 8.68
C VAL A 139 -16.81 12.34 7.21
N ILE A 140 -17.03 11.32 6.38
CA ILE A 140 -17.35 11.47 4.96
C ILE A 140 -18.83 11.84 4.90
N ALA A 141 -19.11 13.13 4.74
CA ALA A 141 -20.41 13.57 4.26
C ALA A 141 -20.35 13.58 2.72
N GLU A 142 -20.93 12.54 2.13
CA GLU A 142 -21.31 12.57 0.72
C GLU A 142 -22.40 13.62 0.54
N ASN A 143 -22.23 14.53 -0.42
CA ASN A 143 -23.36 15.20 -1.03
C ASN A 143 -23.12 15.33 -2.53
N GLN A 144 -24.11 14.82 -3.27
CA GLN A 144 -24.25 14.81 -4.72
C GLN A 144 -24.51 16.23 -5.25
N GLU A 145 -23.99 16.53 -6.45
CA GLU A 145 -24.61 17.37 -7.50
C GLU A 145 -23.68 17.29 -8.74
N LYS A 146 -24.03 16.49 -9.77
CA LYS A 146 -24.73 16.89 -11.00
C LYS A 146 -24.21 18.17 -11.67
N SER A 147 -23.50 17.95 -12.78
CA SER A 147 -23.53 18.66 -14.07
C SER A 147 -23.85 20.16 -14.08
N GLU A 148 -22.95 20.97 -14.65
CA GLU A 148 -23.20 21.66 -15.92
C GLU A 148 -21.92 22.29 -16.50
N ASN A 149 -21.88 22.33 -17.83
CA ASN A 149 -20.83 22.88 -18.69
C ASN A 149 -20.60 24.38 -18.43
N ASN A 150 -19.40 24.88 -18.72
CA ASN A 150 -19.21 25.79 -19.86
C ASN A 150 -17.73 26.17 -20.02
N ASP A 151 -17.38 26.30 -21.30
CA ASP A 151 -16.14 26.79 -21.87
C ASP A 151 -15.72 28.15 -21.30
N ASP A 152 -14.42 28.40 -21.18
CA ASP A 152 -13.83 29.68 -21.61
C ASP A 152 -12.29 29.62 -21.58
N GLU A 153 -11.73 29.72 -22.78
CA GLU A 153 -10.33 29.92 -23.12
C GLU A 153 -9.97 31.42 -22.99
N PRO A 154 -8.79 31.81 -22.47
CA PRO A 154 -8.32 33.19 -22.63
C PRO A 154 -7.06 33.30 -23.53
N PRO A 155 -6.95 34.39 -24.33
CA PRO A 155 -6.08 34.44 -25.51
C PRO A 155 -4.72 35.13 -25.30
N GLU A 156 -3.85 34.89 -26.29
CA GLU A 156 -2.53 35.48 -26.54
C GLU A 156 -2.49 37.02 -26.55
N ARG A 157 -1.32 37.59 -26.20
CA ARG A 157 -0.95 38.98 -26.54
C ARG A 157 0.45 39.04 -27.17
N LYS A 158 0.48 39.40 -28.45
CA LYS A 158 1.67 39.81 -29.24
C LYS A 158 1.94 41.31 -29.08
N THR A 159 3.22 41.72 -29.05
CA THR A 159 3.74 43.03 -29.53
C THR A 159 5.25 42.85 -29.84
N THR A 160 5.65 42.75 -31.12
CA THR A 160 6.12 43.77 -32.10
C THR A 160 7.61 44.12 -32.08
N LEU A 161 8.15 44.18 -33.31
CA LEU A 161 9.53 44.32 -33.81
C LEU A 161 10.26 45.63 -33.48
N GLY A 162 11.60 45.55 -33.47
CA GLY A 162 12.53 46.63 -33.83
C GLY A 162 13.84 46.06 -34.43
N LYS A 163 14.24 46.52 -35.63
CA LYS A 163 15.37 46.03 -36.47
C LYS A 163 16.63 46.92 -36.37
N GLY A 164 17.80 46.30 -36.55
CA GLY A 164 19.07 46.87 -37.04
C GLY A 164 20.17 46.97 -35.95
N SER A 165 21.43 46.57 -36.13
CA SER A 165 22.28 46.46 -37.32
C SER A 165 23.50 45.53 -37.09
N LYS A 166 24.20 45.14 -38.16
CA LYS A 166 25.33 44.18 -38.22
C LYS A 166 26.64 44.67 -37.55
N GLY A 167 27.40 43.74 -36.98
CA GLY A 167 28.81 43.90 -36.62
C GLY A 167 29.44 42.56 -36.23
N SER A 168 30.26 42.00 -37.11
CA SER A 168 31.00 40.73 -36.99
C SER A 168 32.23 40.84 -36.08
N ARG A 169 32.43 39.90 -35.16
CA ARG A 169 33.76 39.40 -34.76
C ARG A 169 33.67 38.06 -34.02
N GLU A 170 34.56 37.16 -34.40
CA GLU A 170 34.64 35.73 -34.07
C GLU A 170 35.10 35.43 -32.63
N SER A 171 34.75 34.21 -32.22
CA SER A 171 35.46 33.29 -31.30
C SER A 171 35.46 33.61 -29.81
N LEU A 172 34.69 32.81 -29.05
CA LEU A 172 35.11 31.92 -27.95
C LEU A 172 33.89 31.61 -27.08
N GLU A 173 33.44 30.34 -27.09
CA GLU A 173 32.47 29.62 -26.24
C GLU A 173 31.85 28.55 -27.18
N GLU A 174 31.92 27.25 -26.96
CA GLU A 174 31.27 26.49 -25.88
C GLU A 174 31.87 25.07 -25.81
N GLU A 175 32.51 24.71 -24.69
CA GLU A 175 32.66 23.31 -24.27
C GLU A 175 32.43 23.22 -22.76
N SER A 176 31.17 23.01 -22.34
CA SER A 176 30.80 22.43 -21.02
C SER A 176 29.28 22.28 -20.79
N GLY A 177 28.40 22.55 -21.75
CA GLY A 177 26.94 22.48 -21.55
C GLY A 177 26.27 21.10 -21.76
N SER A 178 26.99 20.10 -22.27
CA SER A 178 26.36 18.84 -22.71
C SER A 178 26.15 17.81 -21.59
N ASP A 179 26.90 17.89 -20.48
CA ASP A 179 26.85 16.89 -19.40
C ASP A 179 25.85 17.26 -18.29
N GLU A 180 25.61 18.55 -18.04
CA GLU A 180 24.61 19.01 -17.06
C GLU A 180 23.16 18.83 -17.57
N THR A 181 22.94 19.08 -18.86
CA THR A 181 21.61 18.97 -19.47
C THR A 181 21.15 17.51 -19.53
N LYS A 182 22.07 16.59 -19.87
CA LYS A 182 21.83 15.13 -19.81
C LYS A 182 21.62 14.62 -18.38
N LYS A 183 22.34 15.17 -17.39
CA LYS A 183 22.12 14.85 -15.96
C LYS A 183 20.76 15.34 -15.47
N LYS A 184 20.31 16.54 -15.86
CA LYS A 184 18.98 17.07 -15.50
C LYS A 184 17.84 16.25 -16.15
N GLU A 185 17.98 15.87 -17.41
CA GLU A 185 16.99 15.01 -18.09
C GLU A 185 16.93 13.61 -17.46
N SER A 186 18.08 13.01 -17.15
CA SER A 186 18.17 11.72 -16.44
C SER A 186 17.53 11.79 -15.05
N MET A 187 17.75 12.88 -14.31
CA MET A 187 17.15 13.11 -13.00
C MET A 187 15.63 13.28 -13.10
N LYS A 188 15.13 14.03 -14.08
CA LYS A 188 13.69 14.22 -14.34
C LYS A 188 13.00 12.91 -14.74
N ALA A 189 13.61 12.12 -15.62
CA ALA A 189 13.09 10.80 -15.99
C ALA A 189 13.02 9.85 -14.79
N ARG A 190 14.03 9.90 -13.91
CA ARG A 190 14.06 9.11 -12.67
C ARG A 190 12.98 9.53 -11.68
N LEU A 191 12.70 10.84 -11.54
CA LEU A 191 11.60 11.36 -10.73
C LEU A 191 10.24 10.88 -11.24
N LEU A 192 9.98 11.01 -12.55
CA LEU A 192 8.72 10.55 -13.16
C LEU A 192 8.53 9.03 -13.02
N ALA A 193 9.61 8.25 -13.12
CA ALA A 193 9.56 6.82 -12.89
C ALA A 193 9.25 6.47 -11.43
N LEU A 194 9.82 7.21 -10.48
CA LEU A 194 9.52 7.05 -9.05
C LEU A 194 8.03 7.31 -8.79
N ASP A 195 7.48 8.40 -9.31
CA ASP A 195 6.06 8.75 -9.13
C ASP A 195 5.15 7.66 -9.69
N ARG A 196 5.44 7.15 -10.89
CA ARG A 196 4.68 6.02 -11.46
C ARG A 196 4.71 4.77 -10.57
N THR A 197 5.88 4.41 -10.03
CA THR A 197 5.98 3.24 -9.14
C THR A 197 5.27 3.44 -7.80
N LYS A 198 5.25 4.66 -7.26
CA LYS A 198 4.50 4.98 -6.05
C LYS A 198 3.00 4.82 -6.28
N VAL A 199 2.48 5.44 -7.34
CA VAL A 199 1.06 5.36 -7.70
C VAL A 199 0.64 3.91 -7.96
N HIS A 200 1.47 3.13 -8.67
CA HIS A 200 1.17 1.73 -8.92
C HIS A 200 1.10 0.91 -7.62
N LYS A 201 2.06 1.09 -6.69
CA LYS A 201 2.01 0.43 -5.38
C LYS A 201 0.75 0.81 -4.60
N MET A 202 0.39 2.09 -4.60
CA MET A 202 -0.80 2.56 -3.90
C MET A 202 -2.07 1.95 -4.49
N HIS A 203 -2.18 1.89 -5.83
CA HIS A 203 -3.28 1.22 -6.51
C HIS A 203 -3.41 -0.25 -6.11
N THR A 204 -2.29 -0.98 -6.10
CA THR A 204 -2.27 -2.37 -5.64
C THR A 204 -2.73 -2.49 -4.17
N ALA A 205 -2.35 -1.55 -3.30
CA ALA A 205 -2.79 -1.54 -1.89
C ALA A 205 -4.31 -1.39 -1.78
N VAL A 206 -4.90 -0.44 -2.53
CA VAL A 206 -6.35 -0.22 -2.57
C VAL A 206 -7.06 -1.49 -3.05
N ARG A 207 -6.58 -2.08 -4.15
CA ARG A 207 -7.20 -3.28 -4.71
C ARG A 207 -7.11 -4.49 -3.78
N LEU A 208 -5.97 -4.68 -3.14
CA LEU A 208 -5.80 -5.72 -2.12
C LEU A 208 -6.74 -5.48 -0.95
N ASN A 209 -6.90 -4.24 -0.49
CA ASN A 209 -7.82 -3.93 0.59
C ASN A 209 -9.28 -4.22 0.21
N GLU A 210 -9.71 -3.93 -1.01
CA GLU A 210 -11.05 -4.29 -1.50
C GLU A 210 -11.30 -5.81 -1.39
N ILE A 211 -10.34 -6.62 -1.84
CA ILE A 211 -10.39 -8.09 -1.74
C ILE A 211 -10.42 -8.53 -0.27
N ILE A 212 -9.66 -7.86 0.60
CA ILE A 212 -9.63 -8.19 2.02
C ILE A 212 -10.97 -7.89 2.67
N ILE A 213 -11.58 -6.75 2.37
CA ILE A 213 -12.90 -6.37 2.87
C ILE A 213 -13.96 -7.36 2.35
N GLU A 214 -13.94 -7.71 1.07
CA GLU A 214 -14.93 -8.60 0.45
C GLU A 214 -14.99 -9.98 1.14
N HIS A 215 -13.83 -10.55 1.47
CA HIS A 215 -13.77 -11.91 2.02
C HIS A 215 -13.59 -11.99 3.55
N SER A 216 -13.09 -10.92 4.18
CA SER A 216 -12.58 -10.95 5.55
C SER A 216 -13.08 -9.82 6.47
N VAL A 217 -14.10 -9.05 6.07
CA VAL A 217 -14.68 -7.99 6.92
C VAL A 217 -15.15 -8.48 8.30
N ASN A 218 -15.72 -9.69 8.35
CA ASN A 218 -16.26 -10.28 9.60
C ASN A 218 -15.26 -11.23 10.28
N SER A 219 -14.01 -11.22 9.85
CA SER A 219 -13.00 -12.13 10.37
C SER A 219 -12.49 -11.67 11.72
N GLN A 220 -12.20 -12.64 12.58
CA GLN A 220 -11.72 -12.35 13.93
C GLN A 220 -10.27 -11.88 13.90
N LEU A 221 -9.49 -12.30 12.90
CA LEU A 221 -8.11 -11.88 12.72
C LEU A 221 -7.70 -12.05 11.25
N VAL A 222 -6.98 -11.07 10.72
CA VAL A 222 -6.33 -11.16 9.41
C VAL A 222 -4.81 -11.16 9.58
N LEU A 223 -4.14 -12.13 8.98
CA LEU A 223 -2.69 -12.26 8.93
C LEU A 223 -2.20 -11.89 7.53
N LEU A 224 -1.32 -10.90 7.45
CA LEU A 224 -0.71 -10.40 6.21
C LEU A 224 0.81 -10.45 6.31
N ASN A 225 1.49 -10.64 5.18
CA ASN A 225 2.92 -10.44 5.10
C ASN A 225 3.25 -8.94 5.12
N LEU A 226 4.29 -8.53 5.85
CA LEU A 226 4.73 -7.15 5.91
C LEU A 226 5.68 -6.85 4.73
N PRO A 227 5.32 -5.95 3.79
CA PRO A 227 6.18 -5.60 2.66
C PRO A 227 7.54 -5.05 3.08
N LYS A 228 8.54 -5.15 2.20
CA LYS A 228 9.89 -4.62 2.45
C LYS A 228 9.85 -3.10 2.70
N PRO A 229 10.44 -2.61 3.80
CA PRO A 229 10.46 -1.17 4.03
C PRO A 229 11.41 -0.53 3.02
N PRO A 230 11.22 0.75 2.71
CA PRO A 230 12.15 1.50 1.89
C PRO A 230 13.54 1.55 2.54
N ARG A 231 14.60 1.66 1.73
CA ARG A 231 15.98 1.75 2.22
C ARG A 231 16.32 3.11 2.85
N GLY A 232 15.62 4.17 2.43
CA GLY A 232 15.83 5.55 2.90
C GLY A 232 14.67 6.06 3.75
N LYS A 233 14.92 7.10 4.54
CA LYS A 233 13.92 7.74 5.41
C LYS A 233 12.82 8.45 4.62
N ASP A 234 13.15 8.98 3.45
CA ASP A 234 12.24 9.80 2.64
C ASP A 234 11.01 9.02 2.11
N GLY A 235 11.07 7.69 2.09
CA GLY A 235 9.95 6.83 1.69
C GLY A 235 9.13 6.26 2.85
N LEU A 236 9.49 6.58 4.10
CA LEU A 236 8.84 5.99 5.27
C LEU A 236 7.36 6.41 5.37
N ASP A 237 7.07 7.67 5.11
CA ASP A 237 5.70 8.20 5.08
C ASP A 237 4.84 7.44 4.06
N ASP A 238 5.33 7.28 2.83
CA ASP A 238 4.63 6.54 1.78
C ASP A 238 4.42 5.07 2.16
N TYR A 239 5.39 4.47 2.87
CA TYR A 239 5.31 3.09 3.33
C TYR A 239 4.27 2.91 4.44
N ILE A 240 4.22 3.81 5.42
CA ILE A 240 3.20 3.77 6.47
C ILE A 240 1.82 4.02 5.85
N HIS A 241 1.70 4.99 4.95
CA HIS A 241 0.44 5.28 4.26
C HIS A 241 -0.05 4.07 3.43
N TYR A 242 0.85 3.39 2.72
CA TYR A 242 0.54 2.14 2.02
C TYR A 242 -0.05 1.08 2.97
N LEU A 243 0.54 0.89 4.16
CA LEU A 243 0.06 -0.09 5.14
C LEU A 243 -1.31 0.30 5.73
N GLU A 244 -1.55 1.60 5.92
CA GLU A 244 -2.85 2.12 6.35
C GLU A 244 -3.93 1.81 5.32
N VAL A 245 -3.68 2.12 4.04
CA VAL A 245 -4.62 1.85 2.93
C VAL A 245 -4.87 0.36 2.78
N LEU A 246 -3.82 -0.47 2.82
CA LEU A 246 -3.93 -1.93 2.70
C LEU A 246 -4.79 -2.57 3.79
N SER A 247 -4.85 -1.97 4.98
CA SER A 247 -5.53 -2.53 6.14
C SER A 247 -6.66 -1.67 6.67
N ASP A 248 -7.19 -0.77 5.84
CA ASP A 248 -8.25 0.13 6.21
C ASP A 248 -9.55 -0.65 6.49
N LYS A 249 -10.31 -0.22 7.51
CA LYS A 249 -11.59 -0.84 7.94
C LYS A 249 -11.53 -2.31 8.37
N ILE A 250 -10.35 -2.83 8.67
CA ILE A 250 -10.17 -4.16 9.27
C ILE A 250 -9.86 -4.00 10.76
N ASN A 251 -10.63 -4.72 11.59
CA ASN A 251 -10.54 -4.61 13.05
C ASN A 251 -9.16 -5.04 13.59
N ARG A 252 -8.74 -6.27 13.28
CA ARG A 252 -7.51 -6.88 13.82
C ARG A 252 -6.64 -7.43 12.71
N VAL A 253 -5.46 -6.84 12.56
CA VAL A 253 -4.47 -7.25 11.56
C VAL A 253 -3.14 -7.50 12.25
N ILE A 254 -2.50 -8.62 11.94
CA ILE A 254 -1.10 -8.87 12.29
C ILE A 254 -0.30 -8.95 11.01
N PHE A 255 0.66 -8.04 10.88
CA PHE A 255 1.67 -8.10 9.86
C PHE A 255 2.84 -8.94 10.33
N VAL A 256 3.30 -9.86 9.49
CA VAL A 256 4.38 -10.80 9.80
C VAL A 256 5.49 -10.62 8.78
N ARG A 257 6.74 -10.64 9.25
CA ARG A 257 7.91 -10.65 8.39
C ARG A 257 9.00 -11.53 8.96
N GLY A 258 9.44 -12.47 8.14
CA GLY A 258 10.67 -13.22 8.38
C GLY A 258 11.94 -12.51 7.92
N THR A 259 13.05 -13.13 8.25
CA THR A 259 14.41 -12.84 7.82
C THR A 259 14.72 -13.44 6.45
N GLY A 260 13.92 -14.42 5.99
CA GLY A 260 14.12 -15.17 4.76
C GLY A 260 14.92 -16.46 4.95
N ASN A 261 15.40 -16.71 6.16
CA ASN A 261 16.13 -17.93 6.54
C ASN A 261 15.26 -18.90 7.34
N GLU A 262 14.00 -18.56 7.60
CA GLU A 262 13.08 -19.43 8.32
C GLU A 262 12.74 -20.66 7.47
N VAL A 263 13.05 -21.84 8.01
CA VAL A 263 12.64 -23.12 7.43
C VAL A 263 11.73 -23.80 8.43
N ILE A 264 10.49 -24.09 8.01
CA ILE A 264 9.55 -24.88 8.80
C ILE A 264 9.62 -26.31 8.29
N THR A 265 10.19 -27.20 9.10
CA THR A 265 10.18 -28.64 8.85
C THR A 265 9.05 -29.31 9.64
N THR A 266 8.48 -30.36 9.06
CA THR A 266 7.33 -31.10 9.62
C THR A 266 7.72 -32.22 10.57
N ASP A 267 9.02 -32.44 10.76
CA ASP A 267 9.56 -33.59 11.45
C ASP A 267 9.86 -33.21 12.91
N SER A 268 8.86 -33.30 13.78
CA SER A 268 9.01 -33.36 15.23
C SER A 268 7.87 -34.19 15.84
#